data_AF-X1UQP3-F1
#
_entry.id   AF-X1UQP3-F1
#
_cell.length_a   1.000
_cell.length_b   1.000
_cell.length_c   1.000
_cell.angle_alpha   90.00
_cell.angle_beta   90.00
_cell.angle_gamma   90.00
#
_symmetry.space_group_name_H-M   'P 1'
#
loop_
_entity.id
_entity.type
_entity.pdbx_description
1 polymer ?
#
loop_
_entity_poly.entity_id
_entity_poly.type
_entity_poly.pdbx_seq_one_letter_code
_entity_poly.pdbx_strand_id
1 'polypeptide(L)'
;IFEQLRDKILRNELKSGEKLPSTRNLSEELNVSRNIIVGVYDQLIAEGYLESKEGSGTYVAENTHLPSYKTPAEYNNKYISDEKIDRDIIDFNSGVPDLEKFPRSLWSKFLRYSFLDMPEYLLDYGRPQGLFDLRLTLSNFLLKTKGIKCYPDQIIILSGSSEGFLIIGKLLKPYYNNVIIEDPVYNGIQKIFKSLDIKFYPIPVDDKGIRSDLIPENIKNHFIIVTPSHQFPTGSVLPIQRRVKLIKLARNINTYIIENDYDSEFRYTGQQISSLHLLD
;
A
#
# COMPACT_ATOMS: atom_id res chain seq x y z
N ILE A 1 -2.75 6.17 -40.92
CA ILE A 1 -3.04 7.55 -41.39
C ILE A 1 -3.04 8.51 -40.21
N PHE A 2 -3.85 8.27 -39.17
CA PHE A 2 -3.82 9.04 -37.92
C PHE A 2 -2.41 9.25 -37.35
N GLU A 3 -1.70 8.16 -37.02
CA GLU A 3 -0.33 8.21 -36.46
C GLU A 3 0.63 9.04 -37.33
N GLN A 4 0.56 8.90 -38.66
CA GLN A 4 1.44 9.64 -39.56
C GLN A 4 1.12 11.14 -39.61
N LEU A 5 -0.15 11.52 -39.62
CA LEU A 5 -0.54 12.92 -39.56
C LEU A 5 -0.18 13.53 -38.20
N ARG A 6 -0.42 12.79 -37.11
CA ARG A 6 -0.02 13.18 -35.76
C ARG A 6 1.48 13.41 -35.67
N ASP A 7 2.29 12.46 -36.12
CA ASP A 7 3.75 12.56 -36.04
C ASP A 7 4.29 13.71 -36.91
N LYS A 8 3.69 13.95 -38.09
CA LYS A 8 4.03 15.09 -38.94
C LYS A 8 3.72 16.44 -38.27
N ILE A 9 2.57 16.55 -37.60
CA ILE A 9 2.22 17.74 -36.81
C ILE A 9 3.20 17.91 -35.64
N LEU A 10 3.46 16.83 -34.87
CA LEU A 10 4.36 16.84 -33.72
C LEU A 10 5.80 17.21 -34.09
N ARG A 11 6.30 16.76 -35.25
CA ARG A 11 7.65 17.08 -35.77
C ARG A 11 7.72 18.42 -36.49
N ASN A 12 6.65 19.20 -36.50
CA ASN A 12 6.54 20.46 -37.23
C ASN A 12 6.76 20.32 -38.76
N GLU A 13 6.48 19.13 -39.31
CA GLU A 13 6.43 18.89 -40.77
C GLU A 13 5.12 19.43 -41.37
N LEU A 14 4.04 19.39 -40.60
CA LEU A 14 2.79 20.15 -40.84
C LEU A 14 2.75 21.31 -39.84
N LYS A 15 2.81 22.54 -40.34
CA LYS A 15 3.00 23.74 -39.51
C LYS A 15 1.70 24.19 -38.85
N SER A 16 1.79 24.82 -37.68
CA SER A 16 0.65 25.52 -37.07
C SER A 16 -0.06 26.44 -38.07
N GLY A 17 -1.39 26.36 -38.14
CA GLY A 17 -2.21 27.13 -39.07
C GLY A 17 -2.21 26.62 -40.52
N GLU A 18 -1.48 25.55 -40.83
CA GLU A 18 -1.50 24.93 -42.15
C GLU A 18 -2.85 24.26 -42.43
N LYS A 19 -3.41 24.48 -43.62
CA LYS A 19 -4.69 23.89 -44.04
C LYS A 19 -4.47 22.49 -44.57
N LEU A 20 -5.16 21.51 -44.00
CA LEU A 20 -5.15 20.14 -44.51
C LEU A 20 -6.07 19.97 -45.74
N PRO A 21 -5.80 18.97 -46.60
CA PRO A 21 -6.69 18.62 -47.69
C PRO A 21 -8.11 18.29 -47.19
N SER A 22 -9.12 18.44 -48.05
CA SER A 22 -10.47 17.99 -47.69
C SER A 22 -10.48 16.46 -47.49
N THR A 23 -11.39 15.96 -46.66
CA THR A 23 -11.52 14.51 -46.43
C THR A 23 -11.76 13.72 -47.72
N ARG A 24 -12.37 14.36 -48.73
CA ARG A 24 -12.54 13.81 -50.08
C ARG A 24 -11.21 13.74 -50.84
N ASN A 25 -10.47 14.84 -50.91
CA ASN A 25 -9.20 14.89 -51.65
C ASN A 25 -8.18 13.92 -51.05
N LEU A 26 -8.05 13.89 -49.72
CA LEU A 26 -7.11 12.98 -49.06
C LEU A 26 -7.54 11.51 -49.21
N SER A 27 -8.84 11.23 -49.31
CA SER A 27 -9.33 9.87 -49.58
C SER A 27 -9.02 9.40 -51.00
N GLU A 28 -9.14 10.30 -51.99
CA GLU A 28 -8.80 10.03 -53.39
C GLU A 28 -7.28 9.85 -53.57
N GLU A 29 -6.47 10.71 -52.94
CA GLU A 29 -5.00 10.66 -53.01
C GLU A 29 -4.41 9.40 -52.38
N LEU A 30 -4.92 9.00 -51.21
CA LEU A 30 -4.46 7.79 -50.50
C LEU A 30 -5.17 6.51 -50.99
N ASN A 31 -6.11 6.63 -51.93
CA ASN A 31 -6.96 5.53 -52.42
C ASN A 31 -7.60 4.70 -51.29
N VAL A 32 -8.20 5.41 -50.30
CA VAL A 32 -8.88 4.81 -49.15
C VAL A 32 -10.32 5.34 -49.04
N SER A 33 -11.17 4.63 -48.29
CA SER A 33 -12.53 5.09 -48.05
C SER A 33 -12.55 6.46 -47.36
N ARG A 34 -13.39 7.37 -47.86
CA ARG A 34 -13.62 8.69 -47.26
C ARG A 34 -14.03 8.60 -45.79
N ASN A 35 -14.79 7.58 -45.40
CA ASN A 35 -15.20 7.39 -44.00
C ASN A 35 -14.01 7.16 -43.07
N ILE A 36 -12.92 6.54 -43.57
CA ILE A 36 -11.69 6.36 -42.79
C ILE A 36 -11.01 7.70 -42.55
N ILE A 37 -10.94 8.57 -43.57
CA ILE A 37 -10.33 9.89 -43.45
C ILE A 37 -11.15 10.81 -42.54
N VAL A 38 -12.48 10.75 -42.63
CA VAL A 38 -13.38 11.48 -41.72
C VAL A 38 -13.10 11.07 -40.27
N GLY A 39 -13.10 9.77 -39.95
CA GLY A 39 -12.81 9.32 -38.59
C GLY A 39 -11.41 9.72 -38.09
N VAL A 40 -10.40 9.75 -38.97
CA VAL A 40 -9.06 10.25 -38.63
C VAL A 40 -9.05 11.75 -38.32
N TYR A 41 -9.78 12.55 -39.11
CA TYR A 41 -9.88 14.01 -38.89
C TYR A 41 -10.67 14.30 -37.62
N ASP A 42 -11.78 13.60 -37.40
CA ASP A 42 -12.57 13.72 -36.17
C ASP A 42 -11.73 13.38 -34.94
N GLN A 43 -10.92 12.31 -35.01
CA GLN A 43 -10.00 11.96 -33.91
C GLN A 43 -8.91 13.03 -33.70
N LEU A 44 -8.30 13.53 -34.76
CA LEU A 44 -7.26 14.58 -34.66
C LEU A 44 -7.84 15.91 -34.16
N ILE A 45 -9.09 16.24 -34.50
CA ILE A 45 -9.81 17.41 -33.97
C ILE A 45 -10.14 17.19 -32.49
N ALA A 46 -10.65 16.01 -32.13
CA ALA A 46 -10.99 15.67 -30.75
C ALA A 46 -9.77 15.70 -29.81
N GLU A 47 -8.60 15.28 -30.31
CA GLU A 47 -7.33 15.34 -29.57
C GLU A 47 -6.65 16.73 -29.65
N GLY A 48 -7.21 17.68 -30.40
CA GLY A 48 -6.71 19.06 -30.49
C GLY A 48 -5.50 19.24 -31.41
N TYR A 49 -5.17 18.27 -32.26
CA TYR A 49 -4.16 18.43 -33.32
C TYR A 49 -4.64 19.31 -34.46
N LEU A 50 -5.96 19.34 -34.70
CA LEU A 50 -6.60 20.08 -35.77
C LEU A 50 -7.74 20.97 -35.26
N GLU A 51 -7.96 22.08 -35.93
CA GLU A 51 -9.10 22.97 -35.75
C GLU A 51 -9.93 23.01 -37.04
N SER A 52 -11.24 22.78 -36.91
CA SER A 52 -12.18 22.99 -38.01
C SER A 52 -12.69 24.42 -38.00
N LYS A 53 -12.55 25.12 -39.13
CA LYS A 53 -13.16 26.45 -39.33
C LYS A 53 -14.30 26.31 -40.33
N GLU A 54 -15.52 26.67 -39.92
CA GLU A 54 -16.74 26.54 -40.71
C GLU A 54 -16.57 27.20 -42.10
N GLY A 55 -16.93 26.46 -43.15
CA GLY A 55 -16.78 26.90 -44.55
C GLY A 55 -15.35 27.06 -45.06
N SER A 56 -14.33 27.00 -44.19
CA SER A 56 -12.94 27.34 -44.50
C SER A 56 -12.02 26.13 -44.54
N GLY A 57 -12.36 25.04 -43.85
CA GLY A 57 -11.63 23.76 -43.87
C GLY A 57 -11.01 23.40 -42.52
N THR A 58 -10.14 22.39 -42.52
CA THR A 58 -9.46 21.89 -41.32
C THR A 58 -8.01 22.35 -41.30
N TYR A 59 -7.53 22.86 -40.17
CA TYR A 59 -6.21 23.47 -40.02
C TYR A 59 -5.44 22.82 -38.87
N VAL A 60 -4.11 22.81 -38.92
CA VAL A 60 -3.27 22.38 -37.79
C VAL A 60 -3.39 23.39 -36.65
N ALA A 61 -3.71 22.92 -35.45
CA ALA A 61 -3.85 23.77 -34.27
C ALA A 61 -2.48 24.36 -33.82
N GLU A 62 -2.50 25.50 -33.13
CA GLU A 62 -1.29 26.11 -32.59
C GLU A 62 -0.68 25.28 -31.44
N ASN A 63 0.62 25.45 -31.17
CA ASN A 63 1.35 24.78 -30.07
C ASN A 63 1.29 23.24 -30.09
N THR A 64 1.15 22.65 -31.28
CA THR A 64 1.07 21.19 -31.47
C THR A 64 2.42 20.52 -31.77
N HIS A 65 3.50 21.30 -31.88
CA HIS A 65 4.85 20.76 -32.13
C HIS A 65 5.56 20.44 -30.81
N LEU A 66 6.30 19.34 -30.78
CA LEU A 66 7.18 18.98 -29.67
C LEU A 66 8.63 19.28 -30.05
N PRO A 67 9.40 20.01 -29.22
CA PRO A 67 10.83 20.13 -29.44
C PRO A 67 11.48 18.74 -29.34
N SER A 68 12.41 18.44 -30.25
CA SER A 68 13.14 17.17 -30.22
C SER A 68 13.91 17.05 -28.90
N TYR A 69 13.45 16.17 -28.03
CA TYR A 69 14.17 15.80 -26.81
C TYR A 69 15.10 14.64 -27.16
N LYS A 70 16.38 14.74 -26.78
CA LYS A 70 17.27 13.58 -26.84
C LYS A 70 16.67 12.51 -25.95
N THR A 71 16.22 11.41 -26.53
CA THR A 71 15.74 10.26 -25.77
C THR A 71 16.80 9.91 -24.73
N PRO A 72 16.45 9.77 -23.43
CA PRO A 72 17.36 9.20 -22.45
C PRO A 72 17.97 7.93 -23.04
N ALA A 73 19.28 7.71 -22.80
CA ALA A 73 20.04 6.59 -23.34
C ALA A 73 19.21 5.30 -23.32
N GLU A 74 19.29 4.50 -24.39
CA GLU A 74 18.54 3.25 -24.54
C GLU A 74 18.49 2.52 -23.21
N TYR A 75 17.27 2.29 -22.73
CA TYR A 75 17.03 1.54 -21.51
C TYR A 75 17.62 0.16 -21.75
N ASN A 76 18.80 -0.08 -21.19
CA ASN A 76 19.43 -1.40 -21.24
C ASN A 76 18.47 -2.34 -20.50
N ASN A 77 17.64 -3.05 -21.28
CA ASN A 77 16.72 -4.09 -20.86
C ASN A 77 17.52 -5.31 -20.35
N LYS A 78 18.32 -5.11 -19.31
CA LYS A 78 18.48 -6.15 -18.30
C LYS A 78 17.21 -6.09 -17.47
N TYR A 79 16.12 -6.60 -18.04
CA TYR A 79 15.10 -7.21 -17.19
C TYR A 79 15.90 -8.15 -16.29
N ILE A 80 15.94 -7.84 -15.00
CA ILE A 80 16.22 -8.86 -14.01
C ILE A 80 15.03 -9.80 -14.18
N SER A 81 15.16 -10.75 -15.11
CA SER A 81 14.22 -11.86 -15.20
C SER A 81 14.20 -12.42 -13.80
N ASP A 82 13.01 -12.55 -13.21
CA ASP A 82 12.81 -13.27 -11.95
C ASP A 82 13.75 -14.47 -11.99
N GLU A 83 14.86 -14.38 -11.22
CA GLU A 83 15.86 -15.42 -11.22
C GLU A 83 15.07 -16.69 -10.96
N LYS A 84 15.23 -17.71 -11.82
CA LYS A 84 14.64 -19.03 -11.59
C LYS A 84 14.92 -19.33 -10.13
N ILE A 85 13.89 -19.32 -9.29
CA ILE A 85 14.02 -19.60 -7.87
C ILE A 85 14.70 -20.95 -7.83
N ASP A 86 15.98 -20.93 -7.43
CA ASP A 86 16.79 -22.12 -7.42
C ASP A 86 16.17 -23.02 -6.35
N ARG A 87 15.54 -24.11 -6.82
CA ARG A 87 14.77 -25.02 -5.95
C ARG A 87 15.67 -25.78 -4.98
N ASP A 88 16.99 -25.66 -5.14
CA ASP A 88 18.00 -26.27 -4.28
C ASP A 88 18.47 -25.32 -3.15
N ILE A 89 17.87 -24.12 -3.02
CA ILE A 89 18.16 -23.21 -1.90
C ILE A 89 17.34 -23.60 -0.66
N ILE A 90 18.04 -23.85 0.45
CA ILE A 90 17.42 -23.93 1.78
C ILE A 90 17.30 -22.50 2.32
N ASP A 91 16.07 -22.00 2.41
CA ASP A 91 15.79 -20.65 2.90
C ASP A 91 15.59 -20.63 4.43
N PHE A 92 16.46 -19.89 5.13
CA PHE A 92 16.37 -19.63 6.58
C PHE A 92 15.79 -18.25 6.91
N ASN A 93 15.23 -17.52 5.92
CA ASN A 93 14.57 -16.24 6.16
C ASN A 93 13.38 -16.40 7.11
N SER A 94 13.29 -15.50 8.08
CA SER A 94 12.16 -15.42 9.00
C SER A 94 10.97 -14.69 8.37
N GLY A 95 9.76 -15.02 8.83
CA GLY A 95 8.55 -14.23 8.54
C GLY A 95 7.71 -14.72 7.36
N VAL A 96 8.16 -15.75 6.64
CA VAL A 96 7.36 -16.43 5.62
C VAL A 96 6.92 -17.80 6.17
N PRO A 97 5.61 -18.08 6.27
CA PRO A 97 5.13 -19.40 6.69
C PRO A 97 5.31 -20.42 5.56
N ASP A 98 5.11 -21.70 5.89
CA ASP A 98 5.12 -22.79 4.92
C ASP A 98 3.97 -22.64 3.90
N LEU A 99 4.30 -22.11 2.71
CA LEU A 99 3.35 -21.82 1.63
C LEU A 99 2.87 -23.08 0.91
N GLU A 100 3.56 -24.21 1.04
CA GLU A 100 3.11 -25.48 0.46
C GLU A 100 1.85 -25.96 1.17
N LYS A 101 1.78 -25.78 2.50
CA LYS A 101 0.65 -26.14 3.36
C LYS A 101 -0.57 -25.25 3.25
N PHE A 102 -0.53 -24.17 2.46
CA PHE A 102 -1.71 -23.33 2.28
C PHE A 102 -2.88 -24.15 1.70
N PRO A 103 -4.08 -24.14 2.31
CA PRO A 103 -5.17 -25.03 1.94
C PRO A 103 -5.93 -24.55 0.67
N ARG A 104 -5.24 -24.60 -0.48
CA ARG A 104 -5.70 -24.05 -1.77
C ARG A 104 -7.12 -24.50 -2.14
N SER A 105 -7.41 -25.80 -2.07
CA SER A 105 -8.73 -26.35 -2.44
C SER A 105 -9.86 -25.84 -1.55
N LEU A 106 -9.61 -25.73 -0.24
CA LEU A 106 -10.61 -25.24 0.71
C LEU A 106 -10.83 -23.73 0.53
N TRP A 107 -9.76 -22.97 0.32
CA TRP A 107 -9.82 -21.54 0.05
C TRP A 107 -10.59 -21.24 -1.25
N SER A 108 -10.31 -21.96 -2.33
CA SER A 108 -11.05 -21.82 -3.60
C SER A 108 -12.53 -22.12 -3.45
N LYS A 109 -12.89 -23.13 -2.65
CA LYS A 109 -14.29 -23.46 -2.34
C LYS A 109 -14.99 -22.29 -1.64
N PHE A 110 -14.37 -21.72 -0.61
CA PHE A 110 -14.96 -20.60 0.13
C PHE A 110 -15.02 -19.32 -0.69
N LEU A 111 -14.00 -19.02 -1.49
CA LEU A 111 -14.02 -17.88 -2.39
C LEU A 111 -15.21 -17.95 -3.37
N ARG A 112 -15.42 -19.11 -3.99
CA ARG A 112 -16.57 -19.34 -4.88
C ARG A 112 -17.90 -19.18 -4.14
N TYR A 113 -18.01 -19.75 -2.95
CA TYR A 113 -19.22 -19.63 -2.13
C TYR A 113 -19.54 -18.17 -1.79
N SER A 114 -18.57 -17.44 -1.25
CA SER A 114 -18.74 -16.03 -0.88
C SER A 114 -19.04 -15.14 -2.08
N PHE A 115 -18.50 -15.45 -3.26
CA PHE A 115 -18.76 -14.68 -4.47
C PHE A 115 -20.18 -14.90 -5.01
N LEU A 116 -20.67 -16.14 -5.00
CA LEU A 116 -22.01 -16.47 -5.52
C LEU A 116 -23.14 -15.92 -4.63
N ASP A 117 -22.92 -15.83 -3.32
CA ASP A 117 -23.89 -15.30 -2.35
C ASP A 117 -23.71 -13.78 -2.10
N MET A 118 -22.79 -13.11 -2.79
CA MET A 118 -22.45 -11.70 -2.56
C MET A 118 -23.56 -10.75 -3.02
N PRO A 119 -24.08 -9.87 -2.15
CA PRO A 119 -24.97 -8.78 -2.56
C PRO A 119 -24.29 -7.78 -3.50
N GLU A 120 -25.01 -7.25 -4.49
CA GLU A 120 -24.47 -6.34 -5.52
C GLU A 120 -23.77 -5.09 -4.95
N TYR A 121 -24.27 -4.53 -3.84
CA TYR A 121 -23.68 -3.33 -3.22
C TYR A 121 -22.27 -3.57 -2.66
N LEU A 122 -21.86 -4.84 -2.45
CA LEU A 122 -20.49 -5.17 -2.04
C LEU A 122 -19.50 -5.16 -3.22
N LEU A 123 -19.97 -5.03 -4.46
CA LEU A 123 -19.11 -4.85 -5.64
C LEU A 123 -18.66 -3.39 -5.82
N ASP A 124 -19.22 -2.45 -5.06
CA ASP A 124 -18.84 -1.05 -5.05
C ASP A 124 -17.73 -0.76 -4.03
N TYR A 125 -17.25 0.48 -3.98
CA TYR A 125 -16.35 0.98 -2.96
C TYR A 125 -17.02 0.89 -1.58
N GLY A 126 -16.73 -0.18 -0.85
CA GLY A 126 -17.23 -0.44 0.50
C GLY A 126 -16.71 0.54 1.55
N ARG A 127 -16.97 0.23 2.83
CA ARG A 127 -16.50 1.08 3.95
C ARG A 127 -14.97 1.09 4.03
N PRO A 128 -14.34 2.23 4.36
CA PRO A 128 -12.88 2.33 4.48
C PRO A 128 -12.27 1.40 5.53
N GLN A 129 -13.04 1.02 6.55
CA GLN A 129 -12.61 0.11 7.62
C GLN A 129 -12.62 -1.37 7.19
N GLY A 130 -13.22 -1.68 6.02
CA GLY A 130 -13.51 -3.03 5.57
C GLY A 130 -14.94 -3.49 5.86
N LEU A 131 -15.29 -4.64 5.29
CA LEU A 131 -16.63 -5.24 5.38
C LEU A 131 -17.07 -5.43 6.84
N PHE A 132 -18.29 -5.01 7.15
CA PHE A 132 -18.81 -5.09 8.52
C PHE A 132 -18.88 -6.54 9.02
N ASP A 133 -19.37 -7.48 8.20
CA ASP A 133 -19.49 -8.89 8.60
C ASP A 133 -18.13 -9.54 8.89
N LEU A 134 -17.10 -9.14 8.15
CA LEU A 134 -15.72 -9.55 8.43
C LEU A 134 -15.24 -8.98 9.77
N ARG A 135 -15.45 -7.69 10.02
CA ARG A 135 -15.08 -7.05 11.29
C ARG A 135 -15.84 -7.65 12.47
N LEU A 136 -17.12 -7.98 12.32
CA LEU A 136 -17.93 -8.68 13.32
C LEU A 136 -17.38 -10.08 13.61
N THR A 137 -17.05 -10.83 12.55
CA THR A 137 -16.44 -12.16 12.68
C THR A 137 -15.10 -12.09 13.40
N LEU A 138 -14.26 -11.10 13.08
CA LEU A 138 -12.96 -10.89 13.71
C LEU A 138 -13.06 -10.43 15.16
N SER A 139 -14.01 -9.56 15.50
CA SER A 139 -14.30 -9.16 16.89
C SER A 139 -14.64 -10.40 17.75
N ASN A 140 -15.53 -11.27 17.25
CA ASN A 140 -15.85 -12.52 17.92
C ASN A 140 -14.66 -13.50 17.99
N PHE A 141 -13.87 -13.57 16.92
CA PHE A 141 -12.66 -14.40 16.87
C PHE A 141 -11.65 -13.95 17.92
N LEU A 142 -11.32 -12.65 17.98
CA LEU A 142 -10.38 -12.07 18.92
C LEU A 142 -10.82 -12.25 20.38
N LEU A 143 -12.12 -12.15 20.66
CA LEU A 143 -12.66 -12.46 21.99
C LEU A 143 -12.44 -13.94 22.34
N LYS A 144 -12.72 -14.85 21.40
CA LYS A 144 -12.63 -16.30 21.62
C LYS A 144 -11.18 -16.79 21.74
N THR A 145 -10.27 -16.28 20.90
CA THR A 145 -8.88 -16.77 20.83
C THR A 145 -7.94 -16.01 21.73
N LYS A 146 -8.14 -14.69 21.90
CA LYS A 146 -7.23 -13.82 22.66
C LYS A 146 -7.87 -13.14 23.86
N GLY A 147 -9.16 -13.33 24.10
CA GLY A 147 -9.89 -12.63 25.18
C GLY A 147 -10.09 -11.14 24.92
N ILE A 148 -9.74 -10.63 23.73
CA ILE A 148 -9.81 -9.20 23.41
C ILE A 148 -11.27 -8.84 23.14
N LYS A 149 -11.83 -7.97 23.99
CA LYS A 149 -13.18 -7.43 23.81
C LYS A 149 -13.10 -6.12 23.03
N CYS A 150 -13.41 -6.18 21.73
CA CYS A 150 -13.52 -5.00 20.88
C CYS A 150 -14.82 -5.00 20.07
N TYR A 151 -15.32 -3.82 19.71
CA TYR A 151 -16.46 -3.68 18.81
C TYR A 151 -16.00 -3.68 17.35
N PRO A 152 -16.85 -4.10 16.39
CA PRO A 152 -16.49 -4.09 14.97
C PRO A 152 -16.01 -2.73 14.46
N ASP A 153 -16.51 -1.63 15.03
CA ASP A 153 -16.13 -0.26 14.64
C ASP A 153 -14.73 0.16 15.09
N GLN A 154 -14.11 -0.63 15.98
CA GLN A 154 -12.72 -0.47 16.41
C GLN A 154 -11.73 -1.30 15.57
N ILE A 155 -12.22 -2.06 14.58
CA ILE A 155 -11.41 -2.89 13.70
C ILE A 155 -11.29 -2.21 12.34
N ILE A 156 -10.07 -2.12 11.81
CA ILE A 156 -9.77 -1.64 10.46
C ILE A 156 -9.01 -2.75 9.75
N ILE A 157 -9.53 -3.19 8.61
CA ILE A 157 -8.90 -4.19 7.76
C ILE A 157 -7.93 -3.49 6.82
N LEU A 158 -6.69 -3.97 6.79
CA LEU A 158 -5.59 -3.40 6.00
C LEU A 158 -4.90 -4.50 5.18
N SER A 159 -4.13 -4.10 4.18
CA SER A 159 -3.40 -5.01 3.30
C SER A 159 -2.13 -5.58 3.95
N GLY A 160 -1.72 -5.02 5.09
CA GLY A 160 -0.59 -5.50 5.90
C GLY A 160 -0.22 -4.55 7.04
N SER A 161 0.65 -5.01 7.94
CA SER A 161 1.05 -4.24 9.13
C SER A 161 1.78 -2.94 8.79
N SER A 162 2.54 -2.89 7.69
CA SER A 162 3.20 -1.67 7.21
C SER A 162 2.22 -0.53 6.92
N GLU A 163 1.06 -0.85 6.32
CA GLU A 163 -0.01 0.12 6.11
C GLU A 163 -0.58 0.59 7.45
N GLY A 164 -0.77 -0.32 8.40
CA GLY A 164 -1.25 0.00 9.75
C GLY A 164 -0.34 0.95 10.49
N PHE A 165 0.97 0.68 10.53
CA PHE A 165 1.94 1.59 11.14
C PHE A 165 1.97 2.95 10.46
N LEU A 166 1.82 3.00 9.13
CA LEU A 166 1.77 4.27 8.40
C LEU A 166 0.53 5.10 8.77
N ILE A 167 -0.65 4.47 8.82
CA ILE A 167 -1.89 5.14 9.20
C ILE A 167 -1.82 5.62 10.66
N ILE A 168 -1.37 4.76 11.58
CA ILE A 168 -1.21 5.13 12.98
C ILE A 168 -0.22 6.27 13.12
N GLY A 169 0.93 6.20 12.44
CA GLY A 169 1.91 7.28 12.46
C GLY A 169 1.34 8.60 11.94
N LYS A 170 0.58 8.59 10.84
CA LYS A 170 -0.11 9.80 10.32
C LYS A 170 -1.15 10.34 11.31
N LEU A 171 -1.91 9.47 11.97
CA LEU A 171 -2.93 9.84 12.94
C LEU A 171 -2.33 10.45 14.21
N LEU A 172 -1.22 9.89 14.70
CA LEU A 172 -0.57 10.31 15.94
C LEU A 172 0.38 11.49 15.76
N LYS A 173 1.00 11.67 14.58
CA LYS A 173 1.98 12.73 14.29
C LYS A 173 1.57 14.15 14.75
N PRO A 174 0.30 14.60 14.60
CA PRO A 174 -0.12 15.92 15.07
C PRO A 174 0.02 16.11 16.59
N TYR A 175 -0.04 15.03 17.36
CA TYR A 175 -0.04 15.05 18.83
C TYR A 175 1.30 14.56 19.43
N TYR A 176 1.98 13.67 18.71
CA TYR A 176 3.19 12.99 19.16
C TYR A 176 4.25 13.05 18.07
N ASN A 177 5.38 13.71 18.38
CA ASN A 177 6.52 13.83 17.45
C ASN A 177 7.66 12.86 17.79
N ASN A 178 7.49 12.06 18.85
CA ASN A 178 8.46 11.11 19.35
C ASN A 178 7.82 9.71 19.40
N VAL A 179 8.63 8.66 19.24
CA VAL A 179 8.20 7.28 19.43
C VAL A 179 9.23 6.51 20.23
N ILE A 180 8.79 5.86 21.30
CA ILE A 180 9.58 4.91 22.06
C ILE A 180 9.47 3.56 21.35
N ILE A 181 10.63 3.00 21.00
CA ILE A 181 10.71 1.73 20.26
C ILE A 181 11.69 0.78 20.92
N GLU A 182 11.49 -0.51 20.70
CA GLU A 182 12.45 -1.55 21.03
C GLU A 182 13.77 -1.37 20.24
N ASP A 183 14.90 -1.71 20.86
CA ASP A 183 16.20 -1.79 20.20
C ASP A 183 16.88 -3.13 20.52
N PRO A 184 16.98 -4.06 19.55
CA PRO A 184 16.53 -3.95 18.15
C PRO A 184 15.00 -4.05 17.94
N VAL A 185 14.54 -3.58 16.77
CA VAL A 185 13.15 -3.72 16.26
C VAL A 185 13.16 -4.00 14.75
N TYR A 186 12.06 -4.53 14.21
CA TYR A 186 11.88 -4.74 12.77
C TYR A 186 12.12 -3.45 11.96
N ASN A 187 12.98 -3.54 10.94
CA ASN A 187 13.41 -2.42 10.09
C ASN A 187 12.25 -1.72 9.37
N GLY A 188 11.17 -2.44 9.04
CA GLY A 188 9.99 -1.83 8.40
C GLY A 188 9.36 -0.74 9.26
N ILE A 189 9.27 -0.95 10.58
CA ILE A 189 8.76 0.06 11.54
C ILE A 189 9.66 1.31 11.48
N GLN A 190 10.98 1.14 11.56
CA GLN A 190 11.92 2.26 11.50
C GLN A 190 11.78 3.07 10.20
N LYS A 191 11.72 2.41 9.05
CA LYS A 191 11.55 3.09 7.76
C LYS A 191 10.25 3.90 7.69
N ILE A 192 9.14 3.34 8.18
CA ILE A 192 7.83 4.00 8.17
C ILE A 192 7.85 5.27 9.03
N PHE A 193 8.23 5.16 10.31
CA PHE A 193 8.20 6.32 11.22
C PHE A 193 9.27 7.37 10.88
N LYS A 194 10.40 6.96 10.28
CA LYS A 194 11.40 7.90 9.73
C LYS A 194 10.83 8.70 8.57
N SER A 195 10.05 8.08 7.69
CA SER A 195 9.40 8.78 6.55
C SER A 195 8.36 9.81 7.00
N LEU A 196 7.89 9.70 8.25
CA LEU A 196 6.95 10.62 8.87
C LEU A 196 7.65 11.69 9.73
N ASP A 197 8.97 11.80 9.72
CA ASP A 197 9.75 12.72 10.58
C ASP A 197 9.48 12.57 12.09
N ILE A 198 9.09 11.38 12.53
CA ILE A 198 8.90 11.06 13.96
C ILE A 198 10.26 10.65 14.54
N LYS A 199 10.65 11.25 15.67
CA LYS A 199 11.93 10.99 16.32
C LYS A 199 11.91 9.71 17.14
N PHE A 200 12.92 8.87 17.00
CA PHE A 200 13.05 7.62 17.74
C PHE A 200 13.70 7.82 19.11
N TYR A 201 13.13 7.16 20.11
CA TYR A 201 13.71 6.94 21.43
C TYR A 201 13.88 5.44 21.63
N PRO A 202 15.00 4.87 21.17
CA PRO A 202 15.27 3.45 21.29
C PRO A 202 15.49 3.05 22.75
N ILE A 203 14.88 1.93 23.16
CA ILE A 203 15.05 1.33 24.48
C ILE A 203 15.61 -0.08 24.28
N PRO A 204 16.78 -0.39 24.88
CA PRO A 204 17.37 -1.71 24.77
C PRO A 204 16.40 -2.82 25.17
N VAL A 205 16.42 -3.91 24.43
CA VAL A 205 15.77 -5.17 24.82
C VAL A 205 16.80 -6.10 25.46
N ASP A 206 16.38 -6.87 26.45
CA ASP A 206 17.16 -7.97 27.00
C ASP A 206 16.42 -9.31 26.81
N ASP A 207 16.82 -10.34 27.56
CA ASP A 207 16.18 -11.66 27.59
C ASP A 207 14.70 -11.63 28.01
N LYS A 208 14.21 -10.48 28.49
CA LYS A 208 12.83 -10.25 28.94
C LYS A 208 12.15 -9.14 28.15
N GLY A 209 12.60 -8.87 26.92
CA GLY A 209 12.04 -7.85 26.04
C GLY A 209 12.48 -6.44 26.41
N ILE A 210 11.70 -5.43 26.03
CA ILE A 210 12.03 -4.02 26.27
C ILE A 210 12.34 -3.74 27.75
N ARG A 211 13.43 -3.02 28.02
CA ARG A 211 13.80 -2.52 29.36
C ARG A 211 12.91 -1.35 29.76
N SER A 212 11.66 -1.65 30.13
CA SER A 212 10.67 -0.64 30.57
C SER A 212 11.14 0.24 31.74
N ASP A 213 12.16 -0.18 32.47
CA ASP A 213 12.83 0.59 33.51
C ASP A 213 13.74 1.71 33.03
N LEU A 214 14.21 1.63 31.79
CA LEU A 214 15.06 2.65 31.18
C LEU A 214 14.26 3.71 30.42
N ILE A 215 12.92 3.59 30.37
CA ILE A 215 12.08 4.58 29.71
C ILE A 215 12.08 5.88 30.52
N PRO A 216 12.56 7.00 29.96
CA PRO A 216 12.59 8.27 30.67
C PRO A 216 11.17 8.85 30.81
N GLU A 217 10.80 9.24 32.03
CA GLU A 217 9.48 9.83 32.32
C GLU A 217 9.32 11.26 31.78
N ASN A 218 10.41 11.94 31.43
CA ASN A 218 10.42 13.32 30.96
C ASN A 218 10.23 13.48 29.45
N ILE A 219 10.13 12.39 28.69
CA ILE A 219 9.87 12.48 27.24
C ILE A 219 8.45 13.00 27.04
N LYS A 220 8.33 14.16 26.41
CA LYS A 220 7.03 14.74 26.04
C LYS A 220 6.57 14.20 24.69
N ASN A 221 5.26 14.18 24.46
CA ASN A 221 4.65 13.96 23.15
C ASN A 221 5.20 12.71 22.43
N HIS A 222 5.26 11.58 23.14
CA HIS A 222 5.66 10.31 22.57
C HIS A 222 4.54 9.28 22.64
N PHE A 223 4.53 8.29 21.75
CA PHE A 223 3.80 7.02 21.90
C PHE A 223 4.79 5.84 21.94
N ILE A 224 4.33 4.64 22.30
CA ILE A 224 5.19 3.46 22.49
C ILE A 224 4.83 2.40 21.47
N ILE A 225 5.82 1.73 20.87
CA ILE A 225 5.64 0.51 20.06
C ILE A 225 6.36 -0.65 20.76
N VAL A 226 5.67 -1.77 20.93
CA VAL A 226 6.20 -2.94 21.66
C VAL A 226 5.72 -4.24 21.01
N THR A 227 6.54 -5.29 21.09
CA THR A 227 6.25 -6.63 20.56
C THR A 227 6.22 -7.64 21.71
N PRO A 228 5.20 -7.61 22.58
CA PRO A 228 5.29 -8.17 23.93
C PRO A 228 5.16 -9.70 24.01
N SER A 229 4.51 -10.31 23.01
CA SER A 229 4.21 -11.74 22.99
C SER A 229 5.40 -12.58 22.52
N HIS A 230 6.19 -12.04 21.58
CA HIS A 230 7.38 -12.68 21.02
C HIS A 230 8.23 -11.62 20.32
N GLN A 231 9.18 -11.01 21.04
CA GLN A 231 9.94 -9.86 20.57
C GLN A 231 10.69 -10.21 19.27
N PHE A 232 10.63 -9.34 18.27
CA PHE A 232 11.42 -9.53 17.04
C PHE A 232 12.64 -8.61 17.01
N PRO A 233 13.87 -9.11 16.80
CA PRO A 233 14.24 -10.49 16.44
C PRO A 233 14.67 -11.40 17.61
N THR A 234 14.66 -10.93 18.87
CA THR A 234 15.30 -11.67 19.98
C THR A 234 14.50 -12.87 20.51
N GLY A 235 13.23 -12.96 20.17
CA GLY A 235 12.30 -14.01 20.61
C GLY A 235 11.89 -13.93 22.09
N SER A 236 12.24 -12.86 22.80
CA SER A 236 11.92 -12.72 24.22
C SER A 236 10.43 -12.47 24.46
N VAL A 237 9.90 -13.00 25.55
CA VAL A 237 8.52 -12.73 26.00
C VAL A 237 8.56 -11.64 27.07
N LEU A 238 7.78 -10.57 26.89
CA LEU A 238 7.74 -9.47 27.85
C LEU A 238 6.97 -9.89 29.12
N PRO A 239 7.62 -9.94 30.31
CA PRO A 239 6.97 -10.41 31.52
C PRO A 239 5.97 -9.40 32.08
N ILE A 240 5.01 -9.88 32.87
CA ILE A 240 3.91 -9.10 33.43
C ILE A 240 4.37 -7.83 34.17
N GLN A 241 5.49 -7.89 34.89
CA GLN A 241 6.02 -6.74 35.64
C GLN A 241 6.37 -5.57 34.71
N ARG A 242 6.94 -5.87 33.53
CA ARG A 242 7.28 -4.85 32.53
C ARG A 242 6.05 -4.36 31.77
N ARG A 243 5.11 -5.27 31.47
CA ARG A 243 3.80 -4.92 30.89
C ARG A 243 3.04 -3.92 31.75
N VAL A 244 2.92 -4.19 33.04
CA VAL A 244 2.29 -3.29 34.02
C VAL A 244 3.02 -1.96 34.10
N LYS A 245 4.36 -1.95 34.03
CA LYS A 245 5.14 -0.71 34.03
C LYS A 245 4.85 0.15 32.79
N LEU A 246 4.78 -0.45 31.60
CA LEU A 246 4.41 0.26 30.37
C LEU A 246 3.01 0.87 30.47
N ILE A 247 2.02 0.11 30.96
CA ILE A 247 0.64 0.60 31.09
C ILE A 247 0.54 1.73 32.12
N LYS A 248 1.21 1.58 33.28
CA LYS A 248 1.27 2.65 34.29
C LYS A 248 1.90 3.92 33.73
N LEU A 249 3.01 3.78 33.00
CA LEU A 249 3.64 4.89 32.33
C LEU A 249 2.67 5.55 31.35
N ALA A 250 2.05 4.78 30.46
CA ALA A 250 1.14 5.29 29.44
C ALA A 250 -0.05 6.06 30.03
N ARG A 251 -0.63 5.55 31.13
CA ARG A 251 -1.71 6.22 31.88
C ARG A 251 -1.24 7.51 32.56
N ASN A 252 -0.05 7.51 33.15
CA ASN A 252 0.48 8.68 33.87
C ASN A 252 0.71 9.89 32.95
N ILE A 253 1.16 9.64 31.73
CA ILE A 253 1.51 10.70 30.76
C ILE A 253 0.49 10.85 29.62
N ASN A 254 -0.64 10.14 29.69
CA ASN A 254 -1.70 10.12 28.69
C ASN A 254 -1.18 9.85 27.26
N THR A 255 -0.60 8.67 27.04
CA THR A 255 -0.12 8.22 25.73
C THR A 255 -0.62 6.84 25.31
N TYR A 256 -0.42 6.52 24.03
CA TYR A 256 -0.77 5.26 23.40
C TYR A 256 0.39 4.25 23.43
N ILE A 257 0.01 2.99 23.56
CA ILE A 257 0.87 1.83 23.30
C ILE A 257 0.34 1.11 22.07
N ILE A 258 1.20 0.87 21.09
CA ILE A 258 0.93 0.09 19.90
C ILE A 258 1.55 -1.30 20.13
N GLU A 259 0.70 -2.30 20.28
CA GLU A 259 1.09 -3.70 20.39
C GLU A 259 1.24 -4.30 18.99
N ASN A 260 2.46 -4.72 18.64
CA ASN A 260 2.76 -5.47 17.42
C ASN A 260 2.68 -6.97 17.73
N ASP A 261 1.66 -7.64 17.22
CA ASP A 261 1.40 -9.07 17.49
C ASP A 261 1.33 -9.85 16.16
N TYR A 262 2.44 -10.49 15.78
CA TYR A 262 2.60 -11.11 14.46
C TYR A 262 2.52 -12.64 14.46
N ASP A 263 2.82 -13.31 15.58
CA ASP A 263 2.90 -14.78 15.64
C ASP A 263 2.47 -15.41 16.97
N SER A 264 1.77 -14.67 17.85
CA SER A 264 1.33 -15.20 19.16
C SER A 264 0.45 -16.45 19.09
N GLU A 265 -0.13 -16.74 17.92
CA GLU A 265 -0.90 -17.96 17.67
C GLU A 265 -0.02 -19.22 17.63
N PHE A 266 1.26 -19.08 17.31
CA PHE A 266 2.22 -20.17 17.13
C PHE A 266 3.12 -20.32 18.36
N ARG A 267 2.74 -21.22 19.28
CA ARG A 267 3.56 -21.56 20.44
C ARG A 267 3.67 -23.08 20.60
N TYR A 268 4.90 -23.60 20.55
CA TYR A 268 5.15 -25.04 20.64
C TYR A 268 4.98 -25.62 22.06
N THR A 269 5.20 -24.79 23.09
CA THR A 269 5.13 -25.21 24.49
C THR A 269 4.36 -24.20 25.32
N GLY A 270 3.44 -24.69 26.16
CA GLY A 270 2.59 -23.87 27.01
C GLY A 270 1.41 -23.23 26.27
N GLN A 271 0.60 -22.47 27.02
CA GLN A 271 -0.55 -21.74 26.48
C GLN A 271 -0.09 -20.47 25.74
N GLN A 272 -0.93 -19.94 24.85
CA GLN A 272 -0.65 -18.66 24.17
C GLN A 272 -0.41 -17.53 25.18
N ILE A 273 0.51 -16.62 24.85
CA ILE A 273 0.75 -15.43 25.66
C ILE A 273 -0.40 -14.45 25.44
N SER A 274 -1.04 -14.03 26.52
CA SER A 274 -2.10 -13.01 26.48
C SER A 274 -1.57 -11.69 25.91
N SER A 275 -2.41 -10.98 25.17
CA SER A 275 -2.11 -9.63 24.68
C SER A 275 -1.89 -8.64 25.83
N LEU A 276 -1.03 -7.65 25.62
CA LEU A 276 -0.82 -6.54 26.54
C LEU A 276 -2.13 -5.78 26.81
N HIS A 277 -2.99 -5.66 25.79
CA HIS A 277 -4.28 -4.98 25.86
C HIS A 277 -5.21 -5.52 26.96
N LEU A 278 -5.11 -6.80 27.35
CA LEU A 278 -5.99 -7.36 28.40
C LEU A 278 -5.74 -6.79 29.80
N LEU A 279 -4.66 -6.04 29.99
CA LEU A 279 -4.29 -5.42 31.25
C LEU A 279 -4.73 -3.95 31.33
N ASP A 280 -5.29 -3.40 30.26
CA ASP A 280 -5.88 -2.07 30.21
C ASP A 280 -7.36 -2.10 30.62
#